data_AF-A0A0Q3T962-F1
#
_entry.id   AF-A0A0Q3T962-F1
#
_cell.length_a   1.000
_cell.length_b   1.000
_cell.length_c   1.000
_cell.angle_alpha   90.00
_cell.angle_beta   90.00
_cell.angle_gamma   90.00
#
_symmetry.space_group_name_H-M   'P 1'
#
loop_
_entity.id
_entity.type
_entity.pdbx_description
1 polymer ?
#
loop_
_entity_poly.entity_id
_entity_poly.type
_entity_poly.pdbx_seq_one_letter_code
_entity_poly.pdbx_strand_id
1 'polypeptide(L)'
;MHKSRMYSQCVRMRHLSQEFGCLQITPQEFLCMKALLFFSIIPVDGLKNQQLFDELRMNYIKELDRIIACKRKNPTSCSRRFYQLTKVLDSVHPIAKDLHQFTFDLLIKAHLVSVDYPEMMAEIISVQVPKILSGKVKPIYFHTQ
;
A
#
# COMPACT_ATOMS: atom_id res chain seq x y z
N MET A 1 -10.47 -29.27 -8.21
CA MET A 1 -10.04 -28.39 -7.11
C MET A 1 -10.85 -27.10 -7.17
N HIS A 2 -11.73 -26.86 -6.21
CA HIS A 2 -12.54 -25.62 -6.20
C HIS A 2 -11.63 -24.44 -5.86
N LYS A 3 -11.48 -23.49 -6.78
CA LYS A 3 -10.71 -22.25 -6.52
C LYS A 3 -11.62 -21.21 -5.87
N SER A 4 -11.11 -20.49 -4.87
CA SER A 4 -11.82 -19.36 -4.28
C SER A 4 -12.04 -18.25 -5.33
N ARG A 5 -13.12 -17.47 -5.18
CA ARG A 5 -13.34 -16.26 -5.97
C ARG A 5 -12.25 -15.19 -5.78
N MET A 6 -11.45 -15.29 -4.71
CA MET A 6 -10.29 -14.43 -4.43
C MET A 6 -8.95 -15.00 -4.92
N TYR A 7 -8.93 -16.12 -5.66
CA TYR A 7 -7.70 -16.84 -5.96
C TYR A 7 -6.61 -15.95 -6.60
N SER A 8 -6.96 -15.14 -7.60
CA SER A 8 -6.04 -14.21 -8.25
C SER A 8 -5.44 -13.19 -7.27
N GLN A 9 -6.27 -12.61 -6.41
CA GLN A 9 -5.87 -11.63 -5.41
C GLN A 9 -4.92 -12.28 -4.38
N CYS A 10 -5.24 -13.49 -3.92
CA CYS A 10 -4.38 -14.25 -3.02
C CYS A 10 -3.02 -14.58 -3.65
N VAL A 11 -2.98 -14.92 -4.94
CA VAL A 11 -1.70 -15.17 -5.66
C VAL A 11 -0.86 -13.89 -5.72
N ARG A 12 -1.45 -12.72 -6.03
CA ARG A 12 -0.72 -11.44 -6.03
C ARG A 12 -0.16 -11.08 -4.64
N MET A 13 -0.97 -11.25 -3.59
CA MET A 13 -0.51 -11.04 -2.20
C MET A 13 0.59 -12.03 -1.80
N ARG A 14 0.51 -13.28 -2.25
CA ARG A 14 1.57 -14.28 -2.05
C ARG A 14 2.87 -13.84 -2.71
N HIS A 15 2.83 -13.35 -3.96
CA HIS A 15 4.03 -12.86 -4.63
C HIS A 15 4.67 -11.68 -3.88
N LEU A 16 3.87 -10.72 -3.40
CA LEU A 16 4.36 -9.62 -2.56
C LEU A 16 5.05 -10.14 -1.28
N SER A 17 4.46 -11.12 -0.61
CA SER A 17 5.06 -11.77 0.56
C SER A 17 6.38 -12.50 0.22
N GLN A 18 6.44 -13.16 -0.93
CA GLN A 18 7.68 -13.78 -1.41
C GLN A 18 8.77 -12.74 -1.70
N GLU A 19 8.43 -11.59 -2.29
CA GLU A 19 9.37 -10.48 -2.48
C GLU A 19 9.93 -9.97 -1.15
N PHE A 20 9.12 -9.92 -0.08
CA PHE A 20 9.61 -9.53 1.24
C PHE A 20 10.67 -10.52 1.75
N GLY A 21 10.42 -11.82 1.56
CA GLY A 21 11.37 -12.88 1.91
C GLY A 21 12.67 -12.80 1.09
N CYS A 22 12.55 -12.64 -0.24
CA CYS A 22 13.70 -12.52 -1.13
C CYS A 22 14.57 -11.29 -0.82
N LEU A 23 13.95 -10.16 -0.48
CA LEU A 23 14.64 -8.92 -0.10
C LEU A 23 15.12 -8.90 1.35
N GLN A 24 14.78 -9.93 2.14
CA GLN A 24 15.06 -10.01 3.57
C GLN A 24 14.65 -8.72 4.30
N ILE A 25 13.41 -8.27 4.07
CA ILE A 25 12.91 -7.05 4.71
C ILE A 25 12.92 -7.22 6.23
N THR A 26 13.64 -6.33 6.89
CA THR A 26 13.79 -6.36 8.34
C THR A 26 12.56 -5.76 9.02
N PRO A 27 12.26 -6.09 10.29
CA PRO A 27 11.11 -5.53 11.00
C PRO A 27 11.10 -4.00 11.04
N GLN A 28 12.26 -3.36 11.20
CA GLN A 28 12.38 -1.89 11.20
C GLN A 28 12.06 -1.28 9.83
N GLU A 29 12.60 -1.86 8.75
CA GLU A 29 12.27 -1.44 7.39
C GLU A 29 10.77 -1.61 7.13
N PHE A 30 10.18 -2.76 7.50
CA PHE A 30 8.76 -3.03 7.34
C PHE A 30 7.87 -2.02 8.09
N LEU A 31 8.18 -1.70 9.34
CA LEU A 31 7.42 -0.73 10.14
C LEU A 31 7.46 0.67 9.52
N CYS A 32 8.63 1.10 9.05
CA CYS A 32 8.78 2.38 8.36
C CYS A 32 8.02 2.40 7.03
N MET A 33 8.15 1.34 6.22
CA MET A 33 7.39 1.15 4.99
C MET A 33 5.88 1.20 5.21
N LYS A 34 5.38 0.59 6.29
CA LYS A 34 3.96 0.64 6.67
C LYS A 34 3.47 2.08 6.91
N ALA A 35 4.28 2.92 7.55
CA ALA A 35 3.96 4.33 7.71
C ALA A 35 3.95 5.05 6.36
N LEU A 36 4.94 4.79 5.49
CA LEU A 36 4.97 5.36 4.14
C LEU A 36 3.78 4.95 3.27
N LEU A 37 3.26 3.72 3.42
CA LEU A 37 2.01 3.27 2.80
C LEU A 37 0.81 4.04 3.33
N PHE A 38 0.73 4.32 4.63
CA PHE A 38 -0.33 5.16 5.20
C PHE A 38 -0.34 6.56 4.56
N PHE A 39 0.83 7.13 4.30
CA PHE A 39 0.98 8.42 3.63
C PHE A 39 1.04 8.32 2.09
N SER A 40 0.55 7.24 1.47
CA SER A 40 0.75 7.00 0.03
C SER A 40 -0.44 7.33 -0.87
N ILE A 41 -1.58 7.78 -0.32
CA ILE A 41 -2.77 8.15 -1.10
C ILE A 41 -3.34 9.45 -0.52
N ILE A 42 -3.60 10.43 -1.39
CA ILE A 42 -4.22 11.71 -0.99
C ILE A 42 -5.35 12.10 -1.94
N PRO A 43 -6.29 12.97 -1.54
CA PRO A 43 -7.25 13.55 -2.46
C PRO A 43 -6.56 14.26 -3.63
N VAL A 44 -7.20 14.26 -4.80
CA VAL A 44 -6.65 14.97 -5.98
C VAL A 44 -6.47 16.46 -5.69
N ASP A 45 -7.45 17.05 -4.98
CA ASP A 45 -7.47 18.46 -4.56
C ASP A 45 -6.50 18.78 -3.41
N GLY A 46 -5.80 17.76 -2.89
CA GLY A 46 -4.88 17.88 -1.75
C GLY A 46 -5.57 17.78 -0.38
N LEU A 47 -4.75 17.82 0.66
CA LEU A 47 -5.19 17.81 2.06
C LEU A 47 -5.37 19.24 2.60
N LYS A 48 -6.21 19.39 3.63
CA LYS A 48 -6.43 20.68 4.32
C LYS A 48 -5.11 21.33 4.78
N ASN A 49 -4.16 20.52 5.25
CA ASN A 49 -2.81 20.96 5.60
C ASN A 49 -1.79 20.11 4.84
N GLN A 50 -1.60 20.44 3.56
CA GLN A 50 -0.68 19.71 2.68
C GLN A 50 0.77 19.81 3.17
N GLN A 51 1.19 20.98 3.68
CA GLN A 51 2.55 21.20 4.16
C GLN A 51 2.92 20.24 5.30
N LEU A 52 2.03 20.09 6.29
CA LEU A 52 2.26 19.17 7.41
C LEU A 52 2.31 17.71 6.94
N PHE A 53 1.46 17.34 5.99
CA PHE A 53 1.50 16.00 5.39
C PHE A 53 2.83 15.75 4.68
N ASP A 54 3.30 16.71 3.88
CA ASP A 54 4.55 16.59 3.13
C ASP A 54 5.75 16.48 4.08
N GLU A 55 5.74 17.24 5.17
CA GLU A 55 6.75 17.17 6.23
C GLU A 55 6.75 15.80 6.93
N LEU A 56 5.59 15.31 7.35
CA LEU A 56 5.46 13.99 7.99
C LEU A 56 5.92 12.87 7.06
N ARG A 57 5.48 12.89 5.80
CA ARG A 57 5.91 11.91 4.81
C ARG A 57 7.43 11.98 4.59
N MET A 58 8.00 13.17 4.45
CA MET A 58 9.44 13.37 4.30
C MET A 58 10.24 12.85 5.51
N ASN A 59 9.72 13.02 6.73
CA ASN A 59 10.36 12.49 7.93
C ASN A 59 10.42 10.96 7.93
N TYR A 60 9.35 10.28 7.49
CA TYR A 60 9.39 8.82 7.32
C TYR A 60 10.30 8.36 6.17
N ILE A 61 10.43 9.15 5.10
CA ILE A 61 11.38 8.88 4.01
C ILE A 61 12.83 8.94 4.54
N LYS A 62 13.16 10.00 5.30
CA LYS A 62 14.46 10.15 5.95
C LYS A 62 14.72 9.05 6.98
N GLU A 63 13.69 8.63 7.72
CA GLU A 63 13.82 7.54 8.68
C GLU A 63 14.11 6.20 7.99
N LEU A 64 13.51 5.93 6.83
CA LEU A 64 13.83 4.75 6.04
C LEU A 64 15.30 4.76 5.60
N ASP A 65 15.80 5.90 5.12
CA ASP A 65 17.20 6.06 4.73
C ASP A 65 18.15 5.85 5.94
N ARG A 66 17.81 6.42 7.10
CA ARG A 66 18.55 6.23 8.35
C ARG A 66 18.62 4.75 8.76
N ILE A 67 17.50 4.03 8.72
CA ILE A 67 17.43 2.60 9.05
C ILE A 67 18.34 1.79 8.12
N ILE A 68 18.34 2.11 6.82
CA ILE A 68 19.21 1.45 5.83
C ILE A 68 20.68 1.73 6.11
N ALA A 69 21.04 2.99 6.35
CA ALA A 69 22.41 3.42 6.62
C ALA A 69 22.98 2.81 7.90
N CYS A 70 22.16 2.63 8.95
CA CYS A 70 22.60 1.96 10.19
C CYS A 70 23.07 0.51 9.95
N LYS A 71 22.53 -0.19 8.94
CA LYS A 71 22.90 -1.58 8.62
C LYS A 71 23.96 -1.71 7.53
N ARG A 72 24.23 -0.66 6.76
CA ARG A 72 25.09 -0.71 5.56
C ARG A 72 26.04 0.48 5.55
N LYS A 73 27.33 0.20 5.45
CA LYS A 73 28.39 1.24 5.48
C LYS A 73 28.69 1.86 4.11
N ASN A 74 28.22 1.27 3.00
CA ASN A 74 28.52 1.73 1.64
C ASN A 74 27.33 2.51 1.04
N PRO A 75 27.51 3.79 0.64
CA PRO A 75 26.46 4.62 0.04
C PRO A 75 25.76 4.01 -1.19
N THR A 76 26.50 3.31 -2.04
CA THR A 76 25.93 2.66 -3.25
C THR A 76 24.99 1.51 -2.87
N SER A 77 25.35 0.77 -1.83
CA SER A 77 24.53 -0.32 -1.28
C SER A 77 23.27 0.23 -0.60
N CYS A 78 23.39 1.36 0.11
CA CYS A 78 22.24 2.04 0.71
C CYS A 78 21.25 2.52 -0.35
N SER A 79 21.73 3.19 -1.39
CA SER A 79 20.88 3.70 -2.48
C SER A 79 20.15 2.58 -3.20
N ARG A 80 20.85 1.47 -3.52
CA ARG A 80 20.23 0.28 -4.13
C ARG A 80 19.16 -0.32 -3.22
N ARG A 81 19.42 -0.41 -1.92
CA ARG A 81 18.45 -0.92 -0.94
C ARG A 81 17.21 -0.04 -0.87
N PHE A 82 17.41 1.28 -0.80
CA PHE A 82 16.32 2.25 -0.75
C PHE A 82 15.43 2.14 -1.99
N TYR A 83 16.05 2.03 -3.17
CA TYR A 83 15.33 1.78 -4.43
C TYR A 83 14.52 0.47 -4.39
N GLN A 84 15.10 -0.64 -3.92
CA GLN A 84 14.38 -1.91 -3.81
C GLN A 84 13.15 -1.81 -2.90
N LEU A 85 13.27 -1.12 -1.75
CA LEU A 85 12.15 -0.97 -0.81
C LEU A 85 11.06 -0.04 -1.33
N THR A 86 11.44 1.06 -1.96
CA THR A 86 10.48 2.01 -2.56
C THR A 86 9.78 1.42 -3.78
N LYS A 87 10.45 0.55 -4.54
CA LYS A 87 9.80 -0.23 -5.62
C LYS A 87 8.72 -1.18 -5.08
N VAL A 88 8.96 -1.79 -3.92
CA VAL A 88 7.95 -2.61 -3.23
C VAL A 88 6.77 -1.76 -2.75
N LEU A 89 7.02 -0.55 -2.23
CA LEU A 89 5.94 0.37 -1.86
C LEU A 89 5.07 0.73 -3.07
N ASP A 90 5.69 1.02 -4.22
CA ASP A 90 4.98 1.36 -5.44
C ASP A 90 4.16 0.17 -6.00
N SER A 91 4.64 -1.07 -5.85
CA SER A 91 3.93 -2.27 -6.31
C SER A 91 2.66 -2.58 -5.51
N VAL A 92 2.54 -2.05 -4.28
CA VAL A 92 1.33 -2.22 -3.45
C VAL A 92 0.13 -1.49 -4.05
N HIS A 93 0.32 -0.32 -4.68
CA HIS A 93 -0.78 0.49 -5.24
C HIS A 93 -1.70 -0.30 -6.20
N PRO A 94 -1.20 -0.94 -7.27
CA PRO A 94 -2.05 -1.73 -8.16
C PRO A 94 -2.57 -3.02 -7.50
N ILE A 95 -1.95 -3.53 -6.43
CA ILE A 95 -2.49 -4.68 -5.67
C ILE A 95 -3.69 -4.24 -4.84
N ALA A 96 -3.55 -3.13 -4.12
CA ALA A 96 -4.60 -2.53 -3.31
C ALA A 96 -5.80 -2.11 -4.16
N LYS A 97 -5.58 -1.53 -5.35
CA LYS A 97 -6.66 -1.14 -6.26
C LYS A 97 -7.54 -2.34 -6.67
N ASP A 98 -6.93 -3.47 -7.03
CA ASP A 98 -7.67 -4.68 -7.40
C ASP A 98 -8.40 -5.29 -6.19
N LEU A 99 -7.81 -5.23 -5.00
CA LEU A 99 -8.46 -5.66 -3.76
C LEU A 99 -9.66 -4.77 -3.41
N HIS A 100 -9.53 -3.45 -3.58
CA HIS A 100 -10.61 -2.50 -3.39
C HIS A 100 -11.76 -2.76 -4.36
N GLN A 101 -11.47 -2.96 -5.65
CA GLN A 101 -12.48 -3.32 -6.65
C GLN A 101 -13.23 -4.60 -6.24
N PHE A 102 -12.49 -5.68 -5.94
CA PHE A 102 -13.07 -6.94 -5.52
C PHE A 102 -13.97 -6.78 -4.28
N THR A 103 -13.49 -6.03 -3.28
CA THR A 103 -14.19 -5.83 -2.01
C THR A 103 -15.49 -5.03 -2.21
N PHE A 104 -15.47 -4.02 -3.07
CA PHE A 104 -16.65 -3.22 -3.40
C PHE A 104 -17.69 -4.04 -4.16
N ASP A 105 -17.26 -4.81 -5.17
CA ASP A 105 -18.16 -5.70 -5.93
C ASP A 105 -18.79 -6.76 -5.03
N LEU A 106 -18.02 -7.27 -4.07
CA LEU A 106 -18.51 -8.24 -3.08
C LEU A 106 -19.52 -7.61 -2.12
N LEU A 107 -19.28 -6.37 -1.65
CA LEU A 107 -20.22 -5.66 -0.78
C LEU A 107 -21.58 -5.44 -1.47
N ILE A 108 -21.59 -5.02 -2.74
CA ILE A 108 -22.83 -4.82 -3.51
C ILE A 108 -23.62 -6.13 -3.61
N LYS A 109 -22.93 -7.26 -3.79
CA LYS A 109 -23.53 -8.57 -3.99
C LYS A 109 -23.67 -9.38 -2.69
N ALA A 110 -23.34 -8.80 -1.54
CA ALA A 110 -23.19 -9.53 -0.27
C ALA A 110 -24.41 -10.41 0.06
N HIS A 111 -25.62 -9.86 -0.12
CA HIS A 111 -26.89 -10.55 0.08
C HIS A 111 -27.13 -11.75 -0.85
N LEU A 112 -26.48 -11.80 -2.02
CA LEU A 112 -26.59 -12.91 -2.98
C LEU A 112 -25.56 -14.01 -2.74
N VAL A 113 -24.53 -13.76 -1.93
CA VAL A 113 -23.38 -14.66 -1.78
C VAL A 113 -23.06 -15.02 -0.33
N SER A 114 -23.99 -14.75 0.59
CA SER A 114 -23.90 -15.09 2.01
C SER A 114 -22.59 -14.62 2.66
N VAL A 115 -22.20 -13.37 2.38
CA VAL A 115 -21.03 -12.74 3.01
C VAL A 115 -21.51 -11.62 3.93
N ASP A 116 -21.15 -11.71 5.20
CA ASP A 116 -21.46 -10.70 6.19
C ASP A 116 -20.32 -9.68 6.33
N TYR A 117 -20.69 -8.43 6.57
CA TYR A 117 -19.74 -7.34 6.80
C TYR A 117 -19.99 -6.72 8.18
N PRO A 118 -18.95 -6.54 9.01
CA PRO A 118 -19.03 -5.68 10.17
C PRO A 118 -19.41 -4.25 9.74
N GLU A 119 -20.23 -3.57 10.53
CA GLU A 119 -20.77 -2.24 10.23
C GLU A 119 -19.68 -1.24 9.82
N MET A 120 -18.62 -1.13 10.63
CA MET A 120 -17.47 -0.25 10.36
C MET A 120 -16.83 -0.53 8.99
N MET A 121 -16.69 -1.80 8.62
CA MET A 121 -16.10 -2.17 7.33
C MET A 121 -17.03 -1.82 6.18
N ALA A 122 -18.34 -2.08 6.31
CA ALA A 122 -19.32 -1.71 5.29
C ALA A 122 -19.36 -0.20 5.05
N GLU A 123 -19.29 0.62 6.11
CA GLU A 123 -19.23 2.07 6.01
C GLU A 123 -17.94 2.54 5.32
N ILE A 124 -16.77 2.04 5.74
CA ILE A 124 -15.49 2.41 5.12
C ILE A 124 -15.50 2.04 3.63
N ILE A 125 -15.93 0.82 3.29
CA ILE A 125 -15.94 0.35 1.90
C ILE A 125 -16.91 1.19 1.07
N SER A 126 -18.13 1.39 1.53
CA SER A 126 -19.16 2.13 0.78
C SER A 126 -18.81 3.60 0.56
N VAL A 127 -18.05 4.22 1.47
CA VAL A 127 -17.67 5.65 1.36
C VAL A 127 -16.33 5.84 0.66
N GLN A 128 -15.30 5.06 1.01
CA GLN A 128 -13.92 5.33 0.59
C GLN A 128 -13.57 4.65 -0.73
N VAL A 129 -14.02 3.42 -0.95
CA VAL A 129 -13.63 2.67 -2.15
C VAL A 129 -14.15 3.31 -3.44
N PRO A 130 -15.40 3.80 -3.53
CA PRO A 130 -15.86 4.55 -4.70
C PRO A 130 -15.00 5.78 -5.00
N LYS A 131 -14.50 6.50 -3.99
CA LYS A 131 -13.60 7.64 -4.19
C LYS A 131 -12.26 7.20 -4.79
N ILE A 132 -11.73 6.06 -4.34
CA ILE A 132 -10.52 5.45 -4.89
C ILE A 132 -10.72 5.05 -6.36
N LEU A 133 -11.81 4.35 -6.66
CA LEU A 133 -12.08 3.80 -7.99
C LEU A 133 -12.48 4.88 -9.01
N SER A 134 -13.15 5.95 -8.57
CA SER A 134 -13.54 7.09 -9.42
C SER A 134 -12.43 8.13 -9.64
N GLY A 135 -11.23 7.91 -9.09
CA GLY A 135 -10.09 8.80 -9.29
C GLY A 135 -10.14 10.09 -8.49
N LYS A 136 -10.96 10.18 -7.42
CA LYS A 136 -10.99 11.34 -6.51
C LYS A 136 -9.78 11.40 -5.56
N VAL A 137 -8.96 10.36 -5.57
CA VAL A 137 -7.69 10.28 -4.86
C VAL A 137 -6.58 9.92 -5.84
N LYS A 138 -5.36 10.34 -5.51
CA LYS A 138 -4.15 10.02 -6.26
C LYS A 138 -3.17 9.24 -5.37
N PRO A 139 -2.66 8.09 -5.85
CA PRO A 139 -1.51 7.44 -5.22
C PRO A 139 -0.26 8.30 -5.40
N ILE A 140 0.63 8.27 -4.42
CA ILE A 140 1.95 8.90 -4.45
C ILE A 140 2.96 7.78 -4.67
N TYR A 141 3.60 7.80 -5.83
CA TYR A 141 4.68 6.89 -6.21
C TYR A 141 6.04 7.47 -5.85
N PHE A 142 7.01 6.60 -5.60
CA PHE A 142 8.43 6.99 -5.50
C PHE A 142 9.07 7.09 -6.87
N HIS A 143 8.70 6.19 -7.78
CA HIS A 143 9.27 6.10 -9.12
C HIS A 143 8.20 6.46 -10.15
N THR A 144 8.56 7.33 -11.10
CA THR A 144 7.73 7.57 -12.28
C THR A 144 7.58 6.26 -13.04
N GLN A 145 6.35 5.94 -13.45
CA GLN A 145 6.05 4.77 -14.29
C GLN A 145 6.68 4.91 -15.68
#